data_AF-A0A1W6JXE1-F1
#
_entry.id   AF-A0A1W6JXE1-F1
#
_cell.length_a   1.000
_cell.length_b   1.000
_cell.length_c   1.000
_cell.angle_alpha   90.00
_cell.angle_beta   90.00
_cell.angle_gamma   90.00
#
_symmetry.space_group_name_H-M   'P 1'
#
loop_
_entity.id
_entity.type
_entity.pdbx_description
1 polymer ?
#
loop_
_entity_poly.entity_id
_entity_poly.type
_entity_poly.pdbx_seq_one_letter_code
_entity_poly.pdbx_strand_id
1 'polypeptide(L)' 'MSKVISIKDTNDGTLIYGLVPAKCIVGYYKVSIKVKRSKLVDSNCSCGSSLCPHAVKLYLFYMAHFKNMKKTEKK' A
#
# COMPACT_ATOMS: atom_id res chain seq x y z
N MET A 1 -7.60 -11.93 -0.69
CA MET A 1 -6.89 -10.94 -1.54
C MET A 1 -6.43 -9.76 -0.68
N SER A 2 -5.40 -9.03 -1.11
CA SER A 2 -5.02 -7.75 -0.48
C SER A 2 -6.16 -6.74 -0.63
N LYS A 3 -6.41 -5.92 0.39
CA LYS A 3 -7.46 -4.89 0.34
C LYS A 3 -6.86 -3.54 0.70
N VAL A 4 -7.09 -2.53 -0.14
CA VAL A 4 -6.79 -1.14 0.22
C VAL A 4 -7.95 -0.62 1.05
N ILE A 5 -7.67 -0.10 2.24
CA ILE A 5 -8.65 0.50 3.15
C ILE A 5 -8.80 1.99 2.86
N SER A 6 -7.68 2.70 2.72
CA SER A 6 -7.68 4.14 2.55
C SER A 6 -6.43 4.60 1.80
N ILE A 7 -6.60 5.66 1.01
CA ILE A 7 -5.54 6.33 0.27
C ILE A 7 -5.62 7.81 0.68
N LYS A 8 -4.53 8.35 1.22
CA LYS A 8 -4.43 9.76 1.62
C LYS A 8 -3.30 10.41 0.85
N ASP A 9 -3.62 11.41 0.05
CA ASP A 9 -2.61 12.20 -0.65
C ASP A 9 -2.08 13.29 0.27
N THR A 10 -0.75 13.45 0.31
CA THR A 10 -0.06 14.46 1.09
C THR A 10 0.97 15.14 0.20
N ASN A 11 1.41 16.35 0.57
CA ASN A 11 2.39 17.11 -0.20
C ASN A 11 3.72 16.31 -0.39
N ASP A 12 4.03 15.42 0.55
CA ASP A 12 5.23 14.58 0.52
C ASP A 12 5.04 13.23 -0.21
N GLY A 13 3.81 12.88 -0.63
CA GLY A 13 3.50 11.64 -1.34
C GLY A 13 2.13 11.06 -0.96
N THR A 14 1.81 9.91 -1.53
CA THR A 14 0.56 9.20 -1.25
C THR A 14 0.79 8.17 -0.15
N LEU A 15 0.02 8.27 0.94
CA LEU A 15 -0.06 7.26 2.00
C LEU A 15 -1.17 6.27 1.67
N ILE A 16 -0.87 4.98 1.70
CA ILE A 16 -1.82 3.91 1.39
C ILE A 16 -1.89 2.99 2.59
N TYR A 17 -3.10 2.79 3.10
CA TYR A 17 -3.41 1.89 4.20
C TYR A 17 -4.17 0.68 3.64
N GLY A 18 -3.74 -0.52 4.00
CA GLY A 18 -4.33 -1.75 3.51
C GLY A 18 -4.18 -2.93 4.44
N LEU A 19 -4.90 -3.98 4.09
CA LEU A 19 -4.89 -5.29 4.73
C LEU A 19 -4.26 -6.29 3.78
N VAL A 20 -3.23 -6.99 4.25
CA VAL A 20 -2.54 -8.01 3.47
C VAL A 20 -2.68 -9.36 4.16
N PRO A 21 -3.32 -10.35 3.50
CA PRO A 21 -3.42 -11.68 4.07
C PRO A 21 -2.04 -12.35 4.06
N ALA A 22 -1.74 -13.09 5.12
CA ALA A 22 -0.51 -13.83 5.27
C ALA A 22 -0.78 -15.28 5.66
N LYS A 23 0.07 -16.19 5.20
CA LYS A 23 -0.07 -17.62 5.52
C LYS A 23 0.25 -17.94 6.99
N CYS A 24 1.00 -17.07 7.65
CA CYS A 24 1.47 -17.26 9.02
C CYS A 24 0.46 -16.87 10.11
N ILE A 25 -0.64 -16.20 9.77
CA ILE A 25 -1.70 -15.84 10.72
C ILE A 25 -3.08 -16.12 10.14
N VAL A 26 -4.04 -16.50 10.97
CA VAL A 26 -5.45 -16.47 10.59
C VAL A 26 -5.90 -15.01 10.67
N GLY A 27 -5.82 -14.30 9.53
CA GLY A 27 -6.22 -12.89 9.45
C GLY A 27 -5.44 -12.08 8.41
N TYR A 28 -5.35 -10.78 8.67
CA TYR A 28 -4.69 -9.81 7.80
C TYR A 28 -3.70 -8.98 8.60
N TYR A 29 -2.52 -8.73 8.03
CA TYR A 29 -1.64 -7.68 8.54
C TYR A 29 -2.15 -6.32 8.11
N LYS A 30 -2.16 -5.37 9.04
CA LYS A 30 -2.33 -3.96 8.74
C LYS A 30 -1.00 -3.45 8.20
N VAL A 31 -1.07 -2.86 7.02
CA VAL A 31 0.09 -2.38 6.28
C VAL A 31 -0.19 -0.95 5.85
N SER A 32 0.77 -0.07 6.10
CA SER A 32 0.77 1.29 5.59
C SER A 32 2.04 1.52 4.79
N ILE A 33 1.91 2.03 3.57
CA ILE A 33 3.04 2.37 2.71
C ILE A 33 2.95 3.84 2.31
N LYS A 34 4.09 4.52 2.18
CA LYS A 34 4.20 5.83 1.56
C LYS A 34 4.82 5.68 0.17
N VAL A 35 4.16 6.23 -0.83
CA VAL A 35 4.61 6.21 -2.23
C VAL A 35 4.83 7.64 -2.70
N LYS A 36 6.04 7.93 -3.19
CA LYS A 36 6.42 9.23 -3.75
C LYS A 36 6.99 9.02 -5.15
N ARG A 37 6.45 9.73 -6.16
CA ARG A 37 6.87 9.60 -7.58
C ARG A 37 6.91 8.13 -8.05
N SER A 38 5.89 7.35 -7.71
CA SER A 38 5.81 5.90 -7.97
C SER A 38 6.82 5.02 -7.23
N LYS A 39 7.67 5.54 -6.35
CA LYS A 39 8.59 4.75 -5.52
C LYS A 39 8.02 4.55 -4.12
N LEU A 40 8.13 3.34 -3.58
CA LEU A 40 7.86 3.11 -2.16
C LEU A 40 9.01 3.72 -1.36
N VAL A 41 8.69 4.72 -0.53
CA VAL A 41 9.69 5.48 0.26
C VAL A 41 9.63 5.15 1.74
N ASP A 42 8.51 4.65 2.22
CA ASP A 42 8.35 4.22 3.61
C ASP A 42 7.32 3.08 3.70
N SER A 43 7.47 2.23 4.70
CA SER A 43 6.49 1.18 4.98
C SER A 43 6.48 0.78 6.44
N ASN A 44 5.28 0.58 6.97
CA ASN A 44 5.04 0.05 8.30
C ASN A 44 4.04 -1.11 8.21
N CYS A 45 4.32 -2.19 8.93
CA CYS A 45 3.52 -3.40 8.91
C CYS A 45 3.40 -3.96 10.33
N SER A 46 2.21 -4.40 10.70
CA SER A 46 1.97 -5.06 12.00
C SER A 46 2.73 -6.39 12.19
N CYS A 47 3.47 -6.87 11.18
CA CYS A 47 4.39 -8.00 11.36
C CYS A 47 5.71 -7.61 12.06
N GLY A 48 5.94 -6.33 12.33
CA GLY A 48 7.11 -5.84 13.08
C GLY A 48 8.36 -5.54 12.26
N SER A 49 8.29 -5.66 10.92
CA SER A 49 9.43 -5.37 10.04
C SER A 49 9.07 -4.33 8.97
N SER A 50 9.97 -3.36 8.80
CA SER A 50 9.98 -2.42 7.68
C SER A 50 10.36 -3.15 6.39
N LEU A 51 9.75 -2.80 5.26
CA LEU A 51 10.02 -3.43 3.95
C LEU A 51 9.82 -4.96 3.92
N CYS A 52 8.77 -5.44 4.59
CA CYS A 52 8.40 -6.86 4.55
C CYS A 52 7.66 -7.25 3.25
N PRO A 53 7.52 -8.56 2.95
CA PRO A 53 6.75 -9.04 1.80
C PRO A 53 5.30 -8.53 1.77
N HIS A 54 4.72 -8.23 2.94
CA HIS A 54 3.38 -7.66 3.05
C HIS A 54 3.32 -6.23 2.48
N ALA A 55 4.31 -5.39 2.81
CA ALA A 55 4.43 -4.03 2.28
C ALA A 55 4.60 -4.04 0.76
N VAL A 56 5.49 -4.91 0.25
CA VAL A 56 5.72 -5.04 -1.20
C VAL A 56 4.45 -5.51 -1.91
N LYS A 57 3.74 -6.51 -1.35
CA LYS A 57 2.48 -7.00 -1.92
C LYS A 57 1.41 -5.90 -1.98
N LEU A 58 1.27 -5.08 -0.93
CA LEU A 58 0.35 -3.95 -0.95
C LEU A 58 0.73 -2.92 -2.01
N TYR A 59 2.02 -2.61 -2.12
CA TYR A 59 2.54 -1.67 -3.11
C TYR A 59 2.29 -2.13 -4.54
N LEU A 60 2.62 -3.38 -4.86
CA LEU A 60 2.37 -3.95 -6.19
C LEU A 60 0.87 -3.95 -6.52
N PHE A 61 0.03 -4.30 -5.54
CA PHE A 61 -1.43 -4.25 -5.70
C PHE A 61 -1.92 -2.83 -5.97
N TYR A 62 -1.43 -1.84 -5.22
CA TYR A 62 -1.73 -0.43 -5.46
C TYR A 62 -1.28 0.03 -6.86
N MET A 63 -0.08 -0.32 -7.29
CA MET A 63 0.44 0.04 -8.60
C MET A 63 -0.36 -0.57 -9.74
N ALA A 64 -0.80 -1.82 -9.61
CA ALA A 64 -1.55 -2.53 -10.63
C ALA A 64 -2.99 -2.01 -10.78
N HIS A 65 -3.67 -1.72 -9.67
CA HIS A 65 -5.11 -1.43 -9.68
C HIS A 65 -5.47 0.06 -9.52
N PHE A 66 -4.66 0.85 -8.84
CA PHE A 66 -5.04 2.21 -8.43
C PHE A 66 -4.19 3.31 -9.07
N LYS A 67 -2.99 3.00 -9.58
CA LYS A 67 -2.13 4.00 -10.26
C LYS A 67 -2.83 4.66 -11.46
N ASN A 68 -3.71 3.92 -12.15
CA ASN A 68 -4.42 4.42 -13.33
C ASN A 68 -5.69 5.23 -13.00
N MET A 69 -6.26 5.16 -11.79
CA MET A 69 -7.42 6.01 -11.44
C MET A 69 -7.06 7.51 -11.47
N LYS A 70 -5.81 7.86 -11.14
CA LYS A 70 -5.31 9.25 -11.18
C LYS A 70 -5.19 9.85 -12.58
N LYS A 71 -5.27 9.05 -13.66
CA LYS A 71 -5.16 9.57 -15.05
C LYS A 71 -6.50 9.99 -15.64
N THR A 72 -7.63 9.61 -15.03
CA THR A 72 -8.97 9.80 -15.61
C THR A 72 -9.69 11.02 -15.04
N GLU A 73 -9.35 11.52 -13.85
CA GLU A 73 -9.98 12.71 -13.24
C GLU A 73 -9.40 14.06 -13.71
N LYS A 74 -8.59 14.04 -14.78
CA LYS A 74 -7.97 15.24 -15.40
C LYS A 74 -8.23 15.33 -16.90
N LYS A 75 -9.42 14.92 -17.36
CA LYS A 75 -9.84 15.13 -18.74
C LYS A 75 -11.15 15.89 -18.79
#